data_AF-A0A9X5YZB2-F1
#
_entry.id   AF-A0A9X5YZB2-F1
#
_cell.length_a   1.000
_cell.length_b   1.000
_cell.length_c   1.000
_cell.angle_alpha   90.00
_cell.angle_beta   90.00
_cell.angle_gamma   90.00
#
_symmetry.space_group_name_H-M   'P 1'
#
loop_
_entity.id
_entity.type
_entity.pdbx_description
1 polymer ?
#
loop_
_entity_poly.entity_id
_entity_poly.type
_entity_poly.pdbx_seq_one_letter_code
_entity_poly.pdbx_strand_id
1 'polypeptide(L)'
;MEAVTDLPARVPDEVRAAAEGAARTSYGRLLALLAAPTRDIALAQDALADAFEQALRTWPASGIPGNPGGWLLTVARNRQRDVLKSAAHRMSAPLPMASDADTVAAVAIDPLAAVDPDAIPDKRLELLFACAHPAIAPEVRTPLMLQTVLGFDAASIAAAFRVPSETMAQRLVRAKRRIRAAGIPFTVPTRADLPERLGFVLEAIYGAYTIDWESLGSPDARVAPHESLAAESLYLAVTVAALLKVEPEAWGLAALIALSSSRAPARWPGDVFVPFAQQDPERWDTALIREGEAYLRRAHALGSPLGRFQIEAAIQSVHADRRRTGTTDQDALLRLYRALVNIAPTQGARDALAAVERNPSGEISPTRGS
;
A
#
# COMPACT_ATOMS: atom_id res chain seq x y z
N MET A 1 2.18 36.05 -39.47
CA MET A 1 3.45 35.30 -39.54
C MET A 1 4.33 35.83 -38.43
N GLU A 2 4.60 35.15 -37.32
CA GLU A 2 4.16 33.88 -36.76
C GLU A 2 4.74 33.94 -35.35
N ALA A 3 3.90 33.99 -34.32
CA ALA A 3 4.33 33.82 -32.94
C ALA A 3 3.63 32.57 -32.44
N VAL A 4 4.17 31.42 -32.81
CA VAL A 4 3.77 30.12 -32.25
C VAL A 4 4.52 29.98 -30.93
N THR A 5 3.76 30.14 -29.86
CA THR A 5 4.08 29.73 -28.50
C THR A 5 4.69 28.33 -28.50
N ASP A 6 5.95 28.22 -28.10
CA ASP A 6 6.63 26.95 -27.85
C ASP A 6 5.93 26.25 -26.67
N LEU A 7 5.00 25.35 -26.99
CA LEU A 7 4.41 24.43 -26.03
C LEU A 7 5.52 23.47 -25.58
N PRO A 8 5.73 23.24 -24.26
CA PRO A 8 6.77 22.32 -23.81
C PRO A 8 6.57 20.97 -24.50
N ALA A 9 7.63 20.49 -25.15
CA ALA A 9 7.62 19.23 -25.89
C ALA A 9 6.94 18.14 -25.06
N ARG A 10 5.85 17.58 -25.59
CA ARG A 10 5.03 16.59 -24.89
C ARG A 10 5.90 15.39 -24.55
N VAL A 11 6.04 15.08 -23.26
CA VAL A 11 6.79 13.91 -22.79
C VAL A 11 6.28 12.65 -23.52
N PRO A 12 7.17 11.85 -24.14
CA PRO A 12 6.79 10.61 -24.82
C PRO A 12 5.99 9.67 -23.91
N ASP A 13 4.99 9.00 -24.45
CA ASP A 13 4.09 8.14 -23.68
C ASP A 13 4.84 6.94 -23.04
N GLU A 14 5.91 6.45 -23.67
CA GLU A 14 6.79 5.41 -23.10
C GLU A 14 7.52 5.87 -21.84
N VAL A 15 7.99 7.12 -21.81
CA VAL A 15 8.69 7.72 -20.65
C VAL A 15 7.70 7.92 -19.52
N ARG A 16 6.49 8.38 -19.84
CA ARG A 16 5.39 8.53 -18.87
C ARG A 16 5.02 7.18 -18.28
N ALA A 17 4.81 6.16 -19.11
CA ALA A 17 4.47 4.81 -18.67
C ALA A 17 5.57 4.20 -17.78
N ALA A 18 6.85 4.38 -18.12
CA ALA A 18 7.94 3.89 -17.29
C ALA A 18 8.03 4.61 -15.93
N ALA A 19 7.80 5.92 -15.89
CA ALA A 19 7.76 6.68 -14.65
C ALA A 19 6.54 6.29 -13.79
N GLU A 20 5.37 6.13 -14.39
CA GLU A 20 4.16 5.66 -13.72
C GLU A 20 4.34 4.24 -13.18
N GLY A 21 4.90 3.31 -13.96
CA GLY A 21 5.23 1.96 -13.52
C GLY A 21 6.21 1.96 -12.35
N ALA A 22 7.29 2.74 -12.42
CA ALA A 22 8.24 2.88 -11.31
C ALA A 22 7.59 3.47 -10.05
N ALA A 23 6.67 4.43 -10.18
CA ALA A 23 5.92 4.96 -9.06
C ALA A 23 4.99 3.89 -8.44
N ARG A 24 4.21 3.18 -9.26
CA ARG A 24 3.27 2.15 -8.78
C ARG A 24 3.98 1.00 -8.07
N THR A 25 5.10 0.52 -8.62
CA THR A 25 5.79 -0.68 -8.10
C THR A 25 6.83 -0.36 -7.04
N SER A 26 7.47 0.82 -7.09
CA SER A 26 8.66 1.09 -6.27
C SER A 26 8.58 2.33 -5.37
N TYR A 27 7.56 3.20 -5.48
CA TYR A 27 7.54 4.48 -4.72
C TYR A 27 7.72 4.26 -3.22
N GLY A 28 6.93 3.38 -2.61
CA GLY A 28 7.01 3.07 -1.19
C GLY A 28 8.38 2.57 -0.75
N ARG A 29 8.98 1.68 -1.55
CA ARG A 29 10.30 1.10 -1.26
C ARG A 29 11.38 2.16 -1.34
N LEU A 30 11.37 2.97 -2.40
CA LEU A 30 12.30 4.08 -2.58
C LEU A 30 12.17 5.08 -1.44
N LEU A 31 10.94 5.44 -1.06
CA LEU A 31 10.71 6.36 0.05
C LEU A 31 11.25 5.81 1.37
N ALA A 32 10.99 4.54 1.68
CA ALA A 32 11.50 3.92 2.90
C ALA A 32 13.04 3.93 2.95
N LEU A 33 13.70 3.67 1.83
CA LEU A 33 15.17 3.72 1.73
C LEU A 33 15.74 5.13 1.89
N LEU A 34 15.04 6.15 1.37
CA LEU A 34 15.44 7.56 1.46
C LEU A 34 15.17 8.15 2.84
N ALA A 35 14.14 7.68 3.53
CA ALA A 35 13.70 8.24 4.80
C ALA A 35 14.39 7.58 6.01
N ALA A 36 14.85 6.32 5.89
CA ALA A 36 15.51 5.61 6.98
C ALA A 36 16.76 6.31 7.56
N PRO A 37 17.69 6.88 6.76
CA PRO A 37 18.87 7.55 7.30
C PRO A 37 18.59 8.90 7.97
N THR A 38 17.62 9.65 7.44
CA THR A 38 17.34 11.03 7.87
C THR A 38 16.20 11.12 8.89
N ARG A 39 15.35 10.09 8.97
CA ARG A 39 14.09 10.07 9.73
C ARG A 39 13.13 11.20 9.34
N ASP A 40 13.30 11.73 8.13
CA ASP A 40 12.49 12.83 7.60
C ASP A 40 11.75 12.37 6.35
N ILE A 41 10.49 11.96 6.54
CA ILE A 41 9.59 11.51 5.47
C ILE A 41 9.37 12.65 4.47
N ALA A 42 9.22 13.89 4.94
CA ALA A 42 8.96 15.02 4.06
C ALA A 42 10.16 15.27 3.13
N LEU A 43 11.37 15.32 3.70
CA LEU A 43 12.60 15.45 2.90
C LEU A 43 12.77 14.31 1.89
N ALA A 44 12.41 13.07 2.27
CA ALA A 44 12.47 11.92 1.38
C ALA A 44 11.45 12.02 0.23
N GLN A 45 10.22 12.48 0.51
CA GLN A 45 9.20 12.68 -0.51
C GLN A 45 9.57 13.79 -1.49
N ASP A 46 10.07 14.92 -1.00
CA ASP A 46 10.49 16.05 -1.83
C ASP A 46 11.64 15.62 -2.75
N ALA A 47 12.64 14.93 -2.21
CA ALA A 47 13.78 14.44 -3.00
C ALA A 47 13.38 13.39 -4.05
N LEU A 48 12.41 12.52 -3.73
CA LEU A 48 11.90 11.55 -4.68
C LEU A 48 11.05 12.22 -5.77
N ALA A 49 10.24 13.22 -5.43
CA ALA A 49 9.49 14.01 -6.40
C ALA A 49 10.41 14.75 -7.38
N ASP A 50 11.47 15.39 -6.87
CA ASP A 50 12.51 16.03 -7.71
C ASP A 50 13.16 15.01 -8.66
N ALA A 51 13.38 13.77 -8.20
CA ALA A 51 13.93 12.71 -9.04
C ALA A 51 12.96 12.28 -10.16
N PHE A 52 11.66 12.17 -9.88
CA PHE A 52 10.65 11.91 -10.91
C PHE A 52 10.55 13.06 -11.91
N GLU A 53 10.60 14.32 -11.44
CA GLU A 53 10.63 15.47 -12.34
C GLU A 53 11.86 15.40 -13.28
N GLN A 54 13.03 15.10 -12.73
CA GLN A 54 14.25 14.96 -13.51
C GLN A 54 14.16 13.80 -14.50
N ALA A 55 13.56 12.68 -14.13
CA ALA A 55 13.31 11.55 -15.04
C ALA A 55 12.50 12.00 -16.26
N LEU A 56 11.37 12.67 -16.03
CA LEU A 56 10.49 13.15 -17.10
C LEU A 56 11.15 14.20 -18.00
N ARG A 57 12.13 14.95 -17.49
CA ARG A 57 12.94 15.89 -18.29
C ARG A 57 14.07 15.21 -19.08
N THR A 58 14.71 14.20 -18.51
CA THR A 58 15.99 13.67 -19.04
C THR A 58 15.80 12.45 -19.93
N TRP A 59 14.92 11.51 -19.53
CA TRP A 59 14.69 10.26 -20.27
C TRP A 59 14.22 10.43 -21.71
N PRO A 60 13.44 11.47 -22.10
CA PRO A 60 13.09 11.68 -23.50
C PRO A 60 14.30 11.85 -24.43
N ALA A 61 15.42 12.39 -23.91
CA ALA A 61 16.64 12.61 -24.68
C ALA A 61 17.70 11.52 -24.46
N SER A 62 17.80 10.99 -23.23
CA SER A 62 18.83 10.02 -22.85
C SER A 62 18.40 8.56 -22.98
N GLY A 63 17.11 8.30 -23.25
CA GLY A 63 16.50 6.99 -23.10
C GLY A 63 16.16 6.64 -21.65
N ILE A 64 15.27 5.66 -21.49
CA ILE A 64 14.84 5.12 -20.19
C ILE A 64 15.92 4.15 -19.68
N PRO A 65 16.44 4.32 -18.45
CA PRO A 65 17.43 3.40 -17.88
C PRO A 65 16.89 1.97 -17.76
N GLY A 66 17.77 0.97 -17.89
CA GLY A 66 17.40 -0.44 -17.68
C GLY A 66 16.94 -0.77 -16.26
N ASN A 67 17.30 0.06 -15.27
CA ASN A 67 16.74 0.03 -13.91
C ASN A 67 16.25 1.43 -13.51
N PRO A 68 14.98 1.80 -13.83
CA PRO A 68 14.42 3.10 -13.51
C PRO A 68 14.40 3.39 -12.00
N GLY A 69 14.09 2.38 -11.17
CA GLY A 69 14.03 2.53 -9.72
C GLY A 69 15.40 2.86 -9.09
N GLY A 70 16.45 2.15 -9.52
CA GLY A 70 17.82 2.44 -9.08
C GLY A 70 18.31 3.83 -9.50
N TRP A 71 17.94 4.27 -10.70
CA TRP A 71 18.21 5.62 -11.17
C TRP A 71 17.51 6.68 -10.30
N LEU A 72 16.21 6.53 -10.05
CA LEU A 72 15.43 7.43 -9.21
C LEU A 72 15.99 7.53 -7.78
N LEU A 73 16.36 6.39 -7.20
CA LEU A 73 16.98 6.33 -5.87
C LEU A 73 18.28 7.14 -5.81
N THR A 74 19.12 7.00 -6.84
CA THR A 74 20.41 7.67 -6.93
C THR A 74 20.22 9.19 -7.03
N VAL A 75 19.32 9.63 -7.92
CA VAL A 75 19.02 11.06 -8.09
C VAL A 75 18.43 11.67 -6.82
N ALA A 76 17.48 10.99 -6.18
CA ALA A 76 16.88 11.44 -4.93
C ALA A 76 17.91 11.55 -3.79
N ARG A 77 18.84 10.60 -3.67
CA ARG A 77 19.92 10.65 -2.66
C ARG A 77 20.85 11.84 -2.86
N ASN A 78 21.27 12.09 -4.11
CA ASN A 78 22.10 13.25 -4.42
C ASN A 78 21.38 14.54 -4.03
N ARG A 79 20.09 14.62 -4.35
CA ARG A 79 19.25 15.76 -3.97
C ARG A 79 19.17 15.95 -2.45
N GLN A 80 18.93 14.88 -1.68
CA GLN A 80 18.93 14.96 -0.21
C GLN A 80 20.26 15.46 0.34
N ARG A 81 21.39 14.95 -0.17
CA ARG A 81 22.74 15.38 0.24
C ARG A 81 22.95 16.86 -0.03
N ASP A 82 22.50 17.36 -1.17
CA ASP A 82 22.63 18.77 -1.54
C ASP A 82 21.80 19.68 -0.64
N VAL A 83 20.57 19.29 -0.31
CA VAL A 83 19.72 20.03 0.63
C VAL A 83 20.35 20.08 2.02
N LEU A 84 20.86 18.96 2.52
CA LEU A 84 21.50 18.88 3.84
C LEU A 84 22.81 19.68 3.91
N LYS A 85 23.66 19.59 2.88
CA LYS A 85 24.88 20.41 2.77
C LYS A 85 24.55 21.89 2.73
N SER A 86 23.53 22.28 1.96
CA SER A 86 23.10 23.67 1.85
C SER A 86 22.55 24.20 3.19
N ALA A 87 21.80 23.39 3.92
CA ALA A 87 21.31 23.75 5.26
C ALA A 87 22.45 23.91 6.27
N ALA A 88 23.41 22.98 6.27
CA ALA A 88 24.60 23.06 7.12
C ALA A 88 25.46 24.29 6.79
N HIS A 89 25.63 24.59 5.49
CA HIS A 89 26.35 25.78 5.04
C HIS A 89 25.64 27.08 5.46
N ARG A 90 24.30 27.15 5.35
CA ARG A 90 23.50 28.30 5.83
C ARG A 90 23.56 28.47 7.34
N MET A 91 23.66 27.38 8.12
CA MET A 91 23.85 27.44 9.57
C MET A 91 25.30 27.76 9.98
N SER A 92 26.27 27.64 9.06
CA SER A 92 27.71 27.78 9.33
C SER A 92 28.35 29.04 8.73
N ALA A 93 27.58 30.05 8.32
CA ALA A 93 28.15 31.35 7.93
C ALA A 93 28.58 32.16 9.18
N PRO A 94 29.73 32.86 9.18
CA PRO A 94 30.74 32.70 10.24
C PRO A 94 30.82 33.82 11.30
N LEU A 95 31.18 33.45 12.54
CA LEU A 95 32.15 34.21 13.36
C LEU A 95 33.57 33.90 12.83
N PRO A 96 34.52 34.85 12.83
CA PRO A 96 35.80 34.68 12.14
C PRO A 96 36.85 33.88 12.95
N MET A 97 37.63 33.08 12.21
CA MET A 97 38.89 32.36 12.56
C MET A 97 38.70 31.12 13.47
N ALA A 98 39.32 29.96 13.26
CA ALA A 98 40.57 29.62 12.59
C ALA A 98 40.53 28.19 12.00
N SER A 99 41.53 27.91 11.17
CA SER A 99 41.84 26.65 10.50
C SER A 99 41.84 25.41 11.42
N ASP A 100 41.20 24.34 10.95
CA ASP A 100 41.82 23.02 10.81
C ASP A 100 41.05 22.26 9.73
N ALA A 101 41.55 22.39 8.51
CA ALA A 101 41.18 21.56 7.39
C ALA A 101 42.02 20.29 7.49
N ASP A 102 41.42 19.18 7.94
CA ASP A 102 41.82 17.86 7.43
C ASP A 102 40.77 16.77 7.77
N THR A 103 40.53 15.94 6.76
CA THR A 103 39.85 14.62 6.79
C THR A 103 38.33 14.58 6.56
N VAL A 104 37.90 14.76 5.30
CA VAL A 104 37.03 13.77 4.63
C VAL A 104 37.39 13.74 3.14
N ALA A 105 38.48 13.06 2.81
CA ALA A 105 38.86 12.80 1.43
C ALA A 105 37.79 11.94 0.74
N ALA A 106 37.43 12.34 -0.47
CA ALA A 106 36.58 11.61 -1.38
C ALA A 106 37.16 10.23 -1.71
N VAL A 107 36.47 9.18 -1.27
CA VAL A 107 36.49 7.89 -1.96
C VAL A 107 35.06 7.65 -2.43
N ALA A 108 34.84 7.92 -3.72
CA ALA A 108 33.65 7.52 -4.44
C ALA A 108 33.70 6.00 -4.67
N ILE A 109 33.35 5.24 -3.65
CA ILE A 109 32.77 3.91 -3.81
C ILE A 109 31.45 4.02 -3.08
N ASP A 110 30.36 4.19 -3.83
CA ASP A 110 29.02 4.13 -3.25
C ASP A 110 28.79 2.69 -2.76
N PRO A 111 28.76 2.42 -1.45
CA PRO A 111 28.54 1.08 -0.91
C PRO A 111 27.15 0.53 -1.27
N LEU A 112 26.30 1.35 -1.89
CA LEU A 112 24.94 1.05 -2.29
C LEU A 112 24.70 1.06 -3.80
N ALA A 113 25.69 1.39 -4.65
CA ALA A 113 25.56 1.22 -6.10
C ALA A 113 25.37 -0.27 -6.50
N ALA A 114 25.75 -1.18 -5.60
CA ALA A 114 25.53 -2.63 -5.71
C ALA A 114 24.29 -3.14 -4.97
N VAL A 115 23.50 -2.27 -4.34
CA VAL A 115 22.28 -2.72 -3.66
C VAL A 115 21.17 -2.81 -4.69
N ASP A 116 20.93 -4.04 -5.13
CA ASP A 116 19.70 -4.43 -5.80
C ASP A 116 18.53 -4.04 -4.87
N PRO A 117 17.65 -3.12 -5.27
CA PRO A 117 16.52 -2.75 -4.45
C PRO A 117 15.59 -3.95 -4.21
N ASP A 118 15.68 -5.04 -5.01
CA ASP A 118 14.99 -6.32 -4.81
C ASP A 118 15.67 -7.24 -3.77
N ALA A 119 16.92 -6.96 -3.36
CA ALA A 119 17.67 -7.73 -2.37
C ALA A 119 17.58 -7.20 -0.92
N ILE A 120 16.82 -6.12 -0.69
CA ILE A 120 16.69 -5.48 0.62
C ILE A 120 15.49 -6.10 1.37
N PRO A 121 15.64 -6.47 2.67
CA PRO A 121 14.48 -6.74 3.54
C PRO A 121 13.49 -5.57 3.44
N ASP A 122 12.19 -5.84 3.31
CA ASP A 122 11.23 -4.82 2.94
C ASP A 122 11.19 -3.64 3.94
N LYS A 123 11.95 -2.58 3.62
CA LYS A 123 12.07 -1.37 4.43
C LYS A 123 10.76 -0.63 4.57
N ARG A 124 9.77 -0.92 3.72
CA ARG A 124 8.42 -0.38 3.88
C ARG A 124 7.80 -0.84 5.18
N LEU A 125 8.06 -2.07 5.64
CA LEU A 125 7.54 -2.54 6.92
C LEU A 125 8.08 -1.70 8.08
N GLU A 126 9.37 -1.37 8.08
CA GLU A 126 9.97 -0.45 9.08
C GLU A 126 9.25 0.91 9.08
N LEU A 127 8.97 1.45 7.89
CA LEU A 127 8.28 2.73 7.75
C LEU A 127 6.79 2.64 8.14
N LEU A 128 6.09 1.55 7.81
CA LEU A 128 4.72 1.31 8.27
C LEU A 128 4.69 1.33 9.80
N PHE A 129 5.57 0.59 10.47
CA PHE A 129 5.59 0.58 11.94
C PHE A 129 6.05 1.91 12.57
N ALA A 130 6.88 2.70 11.88
CA ALA A 130 7.20 4.06 12.31
C ALA A 130 5.97 4.98 12.22
N CYS A 131 5.17 4.86 11.16
CA CYS A 131 3.89 5.56 11.02
C CYS A 131 2.83 5.09 12.04
N ALA A 132 2.98 3.89 12.62
CA ALA A 132 2.12 3.38 13.70
C ALA A 132 2.49 3.88 15.10
N HIS A 133 3.53 4.72 15.25
CA HIS A 133 4.09 5.07 16.55
C HIS A 133 3.06 5.71 17.51
N PRO A 134 3.04 5.36 18.82
CA PRO A 134 2.09 5.86 19.82
C PRO A 134 1.95 7.39 19.89
N ALA A 135 3.06 8.10 19.68
CA ALA A 135 3.11 9.56 19.64
C ALA A 135 2.34 10.22 18.48
N ILE A 136 1.91 9.43 17.48
CA ILE A 136 1.07 9.84 16.36
C ILE A 136 -0.38 9.51 16.71
N ALA A 137 -1.29 10.44 16.44
CA ALA A 137 -2.71 10.25 16.73
C ALA A 137 -3.28 9.03 15.97
N PRO A 138 -4.04 8.13 16.64
CA PRO A 138 -4.57 6.91 16.03
C PRO A 138 -5.25 7.12 14.66
N GLU A 139 -6.06 8.17 14.54
CA GLU A 139 -6.86 8.50 13.36
C GLU A 139 -6.03 8.87 12.11
N VAL A 140 -4.74 9.14 12.25
CA VAL A 140 -3.86 9.48 11.12
C VAL A 140 -2.81 8.40 10.83
N ARG A 141 -2.64 7.37 11.67
CA ARG A 141 -1.63 6.31 11.47
C ARG A 141 -1.84 5.57 10.15
N THR A 142 -3.04 5.03 9.94
CA THR A 142 -3.40 4.30 8.72
C THR A 142 -3.40 5.21 7.48
N PRO A 143 -4.04 6.40 7.47
CA PRO A 143 -3.93 7.34 6.36
C PRO A 143 -2.49 7.72 6.01
N LEU A 144 -1.64 7.91 7.01
CA LEU A 144 -0.24 8.25 6.80
C LEU A 144 0.51 7.11 6.11
N MET A 145 0.29 5.86 6.52
CA MET A 145 0.86 4.69 5.86
C MET A 145 0.40 4.58 4.40
N LEU A 146 -0.90 4.76 4.14
CA LEU A 146 -1.47 4.74 2.79
C LEU A 146 -0.81 5.78 1.89
N GLN A 147 -0.62 7.01 2.38
CA GLN A 147 -0.02 8.07 1.57
C GLN A 147 1.48 7.88 1.39
N THR A 148 2.20 7.67 2.50
CA THR A 148 3.67 7.72 2.49
C THR A 148 4.26 6.43 1.97
N VAL A 149 3.74 5.29 2.43
CA VAL A 149 4.33 3.99 2.12
C VAL A 149 3.66 3.33 0.93
N LEU A 150 2.33 3.47 0.80
CA LEU A 150 1.56 2.75 -0.20
C LEU A 150 1.19 3.64 -1.40
N GLY A 151 1.63 4.91 -1.41
CA GLY A 151 1.60 5.78 -2.58
C GLY A 151 0.24 6.37 -2.95
N PHE A 152 -0.79 6.23 -2.10
CA PHE A 152 -2.12 6.77 -2.39
C PHE A 152 -2.17 8.29 -2.22
N ASP A 153 -2.91 8.95 -3.11
CA ASP A 153 -3.17 10.38 -2.98
C ASP A 153 -4.17 10.68 -1.84
N ALA A 154 -4.24 11.94 -1.43
CA ALA A 154 -5.13 12.35 -0.35
C ALA A 154 -6.62 12.21 -0.71
N ALA A 155 -6.99 12.24 -1.99
CA ALA A 155 -8.38 12.15 -2.44
C ALA A 155 -8.91 10.72 -2.34
N SER A 156 -8.15 9.74 -2.83
CA SER A 156 -8.45 8.31 -2.68
C SER A 156 -8.53 7.91 -1.21
N ILE A 157 -7.58 8.38 -0.38
CA ILE A 157 -7.61 8.13 1.06
C ILE A 157 -8.84 8.82 1.69
N ALA A 158 -9.14 10.06 1.33
CA ALA A 158 -10.28 10.77 1.89
C ALA A 158 -11.62 10.11 1.56
N ALA A 159 -11.77 9.57 0.34
CA ALA A 159 -12.94 8.80 -0.08
C ALA A 159 -13.13 7.54 0.79
N ALA A 160 -12.06 6.75 0.96
CA ALA A 160 -12.09 5.55 1.79
C ALA A 160 -12.42 5.85 3.26
N PHE A 161 -11.93 6.98 3.79
CA PHE A 161 -12.18 7.42 5.17
C PHE A 161 -13.45 8.28 5.32
N ARG A 162 -14.18 8.55 4.23
CA ARG A 162 -15.39 9.39 4.19
C ARG A 162 -15.22 10.76 4.85
N VAL A 163 -14.11 11.43 4.53
CA VAL A 163 -13.82 12.80 4.96
C VAL A 163 -13.54 13.70 3.75
N PRO A 164 -13.60 15.03 3.89
CA PRO A 164 -13.17 15.92 2.81
C PRO A 164 -11.68 15.77 2.50
N SER A 165 -11.32 15.79 1.20
CA SER A 165 -9.93 15.65 0.74
C SER A 165 -8.97 16.67 1.36
N GLU A 166 -9.39 17.94 1.45
CA GLU A 166 -8.58 18.99 2.09
C GLU A 166 -8.33 18.70 3.58
N THR A 167 -9.34 18.19 4.29
CA THR A 167 -9.20 17.80 5.70
C THR A 167 -8.18 16.68 5.85
N MET A 168 -8.20 15.68 4.97
CA MET A 168 -7.25 14.58 4.96
C MET A 168 -5.83 15.08 4.66
N ALA A 169 -5.65 15.91 3.63
CA ALA A 169 -4.36 16.49 3.26
C ALA A 169 -3.73 17.27 4.43
N GLN A 170 -4.50 18.15 5.07
CA GLN A 170 -4.02 18.91 6.22
C GLN A 170 -3.65 18.02 7.42
N ARG A 171 -4.41 16.95 7.68
CA ARG A 171 -4.09 15.98 8.74
C ARG A 171 -2.75 15.29 8.48
N LEU A 172 -2.52 14.85 7.24
CA LEU A 172 -1.30 14.17 6.84
C LEU A 172 -0.06 15.07 6.94
N VAL A 173 -0.17 16.34 6.52
CA VAL A 173 0.92 17.32 6.67
C VAL A 173 1.29 17.54 8.14
N ARG A 174 0.29 17.70 9.03
CA ARG A 174 0.52 17.85 10.47
C ARG A 174 1.18 16.62 11.08
N ALA A 175 0.77 15.42 10.67
CA ALA A 175 1.36 14.17 11.13
C ALA A 175 2.85 14.05 10.77
N LYS A 176 3.21 14.33 9.51
CA LYS A 176 4.62 14.31 9.04
C LYS A 176 5.50 15.30 9.83
N ARG A 177 4.99 16.51 10.08
CA ARG A 177 5.69 17.50 10.93
C ARG A 177 5.91 16.99 12.34
N ARG A 178 4.93 16.30 12.94
CA ARG A 178 5.03 15.73 14.28
C ARG A 178 6.04 14.58 14.35
N ILE A 179 6.10 13.73 13.33
CA ILE A 179 7.10 12.64 13.24
C ILE A 179 8.51 13.21 13.23
N ARG A 180 8.75 14.21 12.38
CA ARG A 180 10.04 14.90 12.30
C ARG A 180 10.41 15.55 13.64
N ALA A 181 9.48 16.26 14.27
CA ALA A 181 9.71 16.93 15.55
C ALA A 181 9.98 15.93 16.70
N ALA A 182 9.34 14.77 16.68
CA ALA A 182 9.50 13.73 17.70
C ALA A 182 10.72 12.81 17.47
N GLY A 183 11.36 12.86 16.30
CA GLY A 183 12.54 12.04 15.98
C GLY A 183 12.27 10.53 16.02
N ILE A 184 11.05 10.09 15.67
CA ILE A 184 10.62 8.68 15.76
C ILE A 184 11.58 7.78 14.95
N PRO A 185 12.14 6.73 15.55
CA PRO A 185 13.07 5.84 14.85
C PRO A 185 12.35 4.99 13.81
N PHE A 186 12.99 4.80 12.65
CA PHE A 186 12.48 3.95 11.57
C PHE A 186 13.10 2.56 11.74
N THR A 187 12.45 1.76 12.56
CA THR A 187 12.90 0.42 12.90
C THR A 187 11.68 -0.46 13.14
N VAL A 188 11.82 -1.77 12.92
CA VAL A 188 10.77 -2.71 13.30
C VAL A 188 10.65 -2.69 14.83
N PRO A 189 9.44 -2.51 15.37
CA PRO A 189 9.19 -2.50 16.80
C PRO A 189 9.61 -3.79 17.47
N THR A 190 9.88 -3.72 18.77
CA THR A 190 10.05 -4.94 19.57
C THR A 190 8.70 -5.66 19.69
N ARG A 191 8.72 -6.94 20.11
CA ARG A 191 7.47 -7.68 20.38
C ARG A 191 6.54 -6.97 21.36
N ALA A 192 7.10 -6.21 22.32
CA ALA A 192 6.31 -5.47 23.30
C ALA A 192 5.54 -4.30 22.69
N ASP A 193 6.01 -3.73 21.58
CA ASP A 193 5.36 -2.59 20.92
C ASP A 193 4.31 -3.04 19.87
N LEU A 194 4.29 -4.32 19.49
CA LEU A 194 3.40 -4.84 18.44
C LEU A 194 1.90 -4.66 18.77
N PRO A 195 1.40 -4.95 19.99
CA PRO A 195 -0.03 -4.86 20.26
C PRO A 195 -0.64 -3.48 19.98
N GLU A 196 0.11 -2.39 20.18
CA GLU A 196 -0.37 -1.02 19.95
C GLU A 196 -0.25 -0.56 18.48
N ARG A 197 0.52 -1.30 17.66
CA ARG A 197 0.92 -0.87 16.31
C ARG A 197 0.39 -1.76 15.19
N LEU A 198 0.37 -3.07 15.41
CA LEU A 198 0.11 -4.07 14.38
C LEU A 198 -1.27 -3.86 13.73
N GLY A 199 -2.30 -3.58 14.52
CA GLY A 199 -3.64 -3.32 13.99
C GLY A 199 -3.65 -2.24 12.91
N PHE A 200 -2.99 -1.10 13.13
CA PHE A 200 -2.94 -0.01 12.14
C PHE A 200 -2.19 -0.40 10.87
N VAL A 201 -1.14 -1.23 10.98
CA VAL A 201 -0.37 -1.74 9.84
C VAL A 201 -1.23 -2.69 9.00
N LEU A 202 -1.92 -3.63 9.64
CA LEU A 202 -2.84 -4.55 8.97
C LEU A 202 -3.98 -3.79 8.29
N GLU A 203 -4.56 -2.78 8.94
CA GLU A 203 -5.59 -1.91 8.35
C GLU A 203 -5.06 -1.11 7.16
N ALA A 204 -3.80 -0.67 7.16
CA ALA A 204 -3.21 0.06 6.03
C ALA A 204 -3.02 -0.86 4.82
N ILE A 205 -2.55 -2.09 5.03
CA ILE A 205 -2.40 -3.09 3.96
C ILE A 205 -3.78 -3.48 3.42
N TYR A 206 -4.77 -3.69 4.28
CA TYR A 206 -6.15 -3.95 3.87
C TYR A 206 -6.77 -2.76 3.13
N GLY A 207 -6.53 -1.53 3.60
CA GLY A 207 -7.01 -0.30 2.97
C GLY A 207 -6.42 -0.11 1.58
N ALA A 208 -5.13 -0.43 1.39
CA ALA A 208 -4.49 -0.37 0.08
C ALA A 208 -5.14 -1.32 -0.93
N TYR A 209 -5.35 -2.57 -0.51
CA TYR A 209 -6.11 -3.54 -1.32
C TYR A 209 -7.51 -3.03 -1.66
N THR A 210 -8.20 -2.40 -0.69
CA THR A 210 -9.58 -1.92 -0.86
C THR A 210 -9.68 -0.70 -1.80
N ILE A 211 -8.75 0.25 -1.70
CA ILE A 211 -8.74 1.43 -2.57
C ILE A 211 -8.38 1.04 -4.01
N ASP A 212 -7.41 0.13 -4.19
CA ASP A 212 -7.08 -0.42 -5.50
C ASP A 212 -8.27 -1.18 -6.10
N TRP A 213 -8.95 -1.98 -5.27
CA TRP A 213 -10.19 -2.68 -5.62
C TRP A 213 -11.29 -1.75 -6.16
N GLU A 214 -11.57 -0.64 -5.48
CA GLU A 214 -12.59 0.33 -5.89
C GLU A 214 -12.20 1.07 -7.18
N SER A 215 -10.89 1.30 -7.39
CA SER A 215 -10.37 2.01 -8.55
C SER A 215 -10.56 1.23 -9.85
N LEU A 216 -10.57 -0.10 -9.80
CA LEU A 216 -10.82 -0.98 -10.96
C LEU A 216 -12.26 -0.92 -11.50
N GLY A 217 -13.20 -0.33 -10.75
CA GLY A 217 -14.59 -0.14 -11.17
C GLY A 217 -14.89 1.18 -11.88
N SER A 218 -13.90 2.08 -12.00
CA SER A 218 -14.08 3.39 -12.65
C SER A 218 -13.96 3.26 -14.18
N PRO A 219 -14.83 3.91 -14.99
CA PRO A 219 -14.70 3.96 -16.45
C PRO A 219 -13.37 4.57 -16.94
N ASP A 220 -12.71 5.35 -16.08
CA ASP A 220 -11.38 5.92 -16.33
C ASP A 220 -10.22 4.99 -15.97
N ALA A 221 -10.48 3.77 -15.48
CA ALA A 221 -9.48 2.80 -15.10
C ALA A 221 -8.83 2.16 -16.34
N ARG A 222 -7.95 2.91 -17.02
CA ARG A 222 -7.06 2.42 -18.08
C ARG A 222 -5.92 1.55 -17.53
N VAL A 223 -6.17 0.77 -16.49
CA VAL A 223 -5.14 0.00 -15.79
C VAL A 223 -5.16 -1.43 -16.33
N ALA A 224 -4.04 -1.83 -16.94
CA ALA A 224 -3.84 -3.22 -17.32
C ALA A 224 -3.90 -4.12 -16.05
N PRO A 225 -4.55 -5.30 -16.10
CA PRO A 225 -4.71 -6.19 -14.93
C PRO A 225 -3.41 -6.63 -14.23
N HIS A 226 -2.24 -6.42 -14.85
CA HIS A 226 -0.93 -6.88 -14.38
C HIS A 226 -0.13 -5.85 -13.55
N GLU A 227 -0.68 -4.66 -13.28
CA GLU A 227 -0.02 -3.58 -12.50
C GLU A 227 -0.78 -3.22 -11.19
N SER A 228 -1.65 -4.09 -10.71
CA SER A 228 -2.55 -3.82 -9.57
C SER A 228 -1.82 -3.84 -8.22
N LEU A 229 -2.13 -2.85 -7.37
CA LEU A 229 -1.66 -2.79 -5.98
C LEU A 229 -2.18 -3.95 -5.12
N ALA A 230 -3.12 -4.75 -5.62
CA ALA A 230 -3.60 -5.95 -4.94
C ALA A 230 -2.49 -7.00 -4.77
N ALA A 231 -1.64 -7.21 -5.77
CA ALA A 231 -0.50 -8.12 -5.67
C ALA A 231 0.50 -7.64 -4.60
N GLU A 232 0.74 -6.33 -4.58
CA GLU A 232 1.62 -5.69 -3.61
C GLU A 232 1.07 -5.78 -2.17
N SER A 233 -0.24 -5.59 -2.03
CA SER A 233 -0.93 -5.71 -0.73
C SER A 233 -0.88 -7.15 -0.22
N LEU A 234 -1.03 -8.14 -1.10
CA LEU A 234 -0.86 -9.55 -0.75
C LEU A 234 0.57 -9.86 -0.32
N TYR A 235 1.56 -9.37 -1.08
CA TYR A 235 2.98 -9.53 -0.74
C TYR A 235 3.29 -8.96 0.65
N LEU A 236 2.82 -7.75 0.94
CA LEU A 236 3.01 -7.13 2.26
C LEU A 236 2.32 -7.93 3.37
N ALA A 237 1.09 -8.38 3.17
CA ALA A 237 0.36 -9.18 4.15
C ALA A 237 1.08 -10.50 4.46
N VAL A 238 1.54 -11.22 3.44
CA VAL A 238 2.31 -12.46 3.60
C VAL A 238 3.66 -12.20 4.28
N THR A 239 4.33 -11.10 3.93
CA THR A 239 5.61 -10.73 4.55
C THR A 239 5.45 -10.43 6.04
N VAL A 240 4.41 -9.67 6.42
CA VAL A 240 4.09 -9.42 7.84
C VAL A 240 3.80 -10.73 8.56
N ALA A 241 2.98 -11.62 7.98
CA ALA A 241 2.64 -12.91 8.58
C ALA A 241 3.86 -13.84 8.72
N ALA A 242 4.78 -13.83 7.75
CA ALA A 242 6.01 -14.61 7.78
C ALA A 242 7.02 -14.10 8.83
N LEU A 243 7.06 -12.79 9.07
CA LEU A 243 7.85 -12.18 10.15
C LEU A 243 7.22 -12.47 11.52
N LEU A 244 5.89 -12.38 11.60
CA LEU A 244 5.09 -12.57 12.80
C LEU A 244 4.41 -13.94 12.79
N LYS A 245 5.20 -15.01 12.71
CA LYS A 245 4.71 -16.39 12.45
C LYS A 245 3.63 -16.91 13.41
N VAL A 246 3.53 -16.30 14.58
CA VAL A 246 2.59 -16.67 15.67
C VAL A 246 1.44 -15.67 15.83
N GLU A 247 1.34 -14.65 14.98
CA GLU A 247 0.25 -13.66 15.01
C GLU A 247 -0.89 -14.10 14.07
N PRO A 248 -2.03 -14.57 14.62
CA PRO A 248 -3.10 -15.15 13.81
C PRO A 248 -3.77 -14.14 12.87
N GLU A 249 -3.92 -12.88 13.29
CA GLU A 249 -4.54 -11.83 12.46
C GLU A 249 -3.71 -11.45 11.24
N ALA A 250 -2.37 -11.56 11.30
CA ALA A 250 -1.53 -11.32 10.14
C ALA A 250 -1.75 -12.39 9.06
N TRP A 251 -1.86 -13.66 9.46
CA TRP A 251 -2.25 -14.75 8.57
C TRP A 251 -3.70 -14.62 8.09
N GLY A 252 -4.61 -14.13 8.95
CA GLY A 252 -5.99 -13.81 8.59
C GLY A 252 -6.07 -12.76 7.47
N LEU A 253 -5.28 -11.69 7.55
CA LEU A 253 -5.23 -10.68 6.50
C LEU A 253 -4.66 -11.24 5.19
N ALA A 254 -3.58 -12.01 5.25
CA ALA A 254 -3.02 -12.66 4.06
C ALA A 254 -4.05 -13.59 3.39
N ALA A 255 -4.79 -14.36 4.19
CA ALA A 255 -5.88 -15.20 3.70
C ALA A 255 -7.01 -14.37 3.05
N LEU A 256 -7.43 -13.29 3.71
CA LEU A 256 -8.49 -12.42 3.22
C LEU A 256 -8.14 -11.81 1.86
N ILE A 257 -6.93 -11.25 1.72
CA ILE A 257 -6.50 -10.64 0.48
C ILE A 257 -6.36 -11.71 -0.60
N ALA A 258 -5.74 -12.87 -0.33
CA ALA A 258 -5.58 -13.93 -1.33
C ALA A 258 -6.94 -14.44 -1.84
N LEU A 259 -7.87 -14.76 -0.94
CA LEU A 259 -9.21 -15.25 -1.29
C LEU A 259 -10.02 -14.18 -2.03
N SER A 260 -9.90 -12.92 -1.62
CA SER A 260 -10.54 -11.80 -2.31
C SER A 260 -9.95 -11.62 -3.71
N SER A 261 -8.63 -11.64 -3.86
CA SER A 261 -7.94 -11.49 -5.16
C SER A 261 -8.22 -12.64 -6.11
N SER A 262 -8.50 -13.85 -5.61
CA SER A 262 -8.77 -15.02 -6.45
C SER A 262 -9.93 -14.83 -7.45
N ARG A 263 -10.86 -13.92 -7.13
CA ARG A 263 -12.02 -13.64 -7.96
C ARG A 263 -11.77 -12.58 -9.03
N ALA A 264 -10.61 -11.90 -9.01
CA ALA A 264 -10.26 -10.81 -9.94
C ALA A 264 -10.63 -11.10 -11.40
N PRO A 265 -10.29 -12.27 -11.98
CA PRO A 265 -10.57 -12.53 -13.39
C PRO A 265 -12.07 -12.63 -13.69
N ALA A 266 -12.89 -13.07 -12.74
CA ALA A 266 -14.33 -13.23 -12.91
C ALA A 266 -15.15 -11.94 -12.77
N ARG A 267 -14.56 -10.87 -12.22
CA ARG A 267 -15.28 -9.64 -11.88
C ARG A 267 -15.42 -8.66 -13.05
N TRP A 268 -14.46 -8.64 -13.97
CA TRP A 268 -14.50 -7.83 -15.20
C TRP A 268 -14.19 -8.68 -16.45
N PRO A 269 -15.06 -9.63 -16.85
CA PRO A 269 -15.00 -10.16 -18.21
C PRO A 269 -15.16 -9.03 -19.23
N GLY A 270 -14.11 -8.76 -20.01
CA GLY A 270 -14.19 -7.80 -21.12
C GLY A 270 -14.70 -6.42 -20.69
N ASP A 271 -14.17 -5.89 -19.58
CA ASP A 271 -14.48 -4.59 -19.00
C ASP A 271 -15.91 -4.39 -18.44
N VAL A 272 -16.71 -5.46 -18.37
CA VAL A 272 -18.06 -5.41 -17.76
C VAL A 272 -18.02 -5.91 -16.33
N PHE A 273 -18.45 -5.08 -15.38
CA PHE A 273 -18.58 -5.50 -13.99
C PHE A 273 -19.64 -6.59 -13.82
N VAL A 274 -19.26 -7.72 -13.20
CA VAL A 274 -20.17 -8.83 -12.89
C VAL A 274 -20.38 -8.92 -11.37
N PRO A 275 -21.63 -8.72 -10.88
CA PRO A 275 -21.98 -8.89 -9.48
C PRO A 275 -21.58 -10.26 -8.96
N PHE A 276 -21.16 -10.31 -7.69
CA PHE A 276 -20.56 -11.50 -7.11
C PHE A 276 -21.41 -12.78 -7.24
N ALA A 277 -22.73 -12.67 -7.05
CA ALA A 277 -23.66 -13.79 -7.21
C ALA A 277 -23.60 -14.41 -8.62
N GLN A 278 -23.37 -13.58 -9.65
CA GLN A 278 -23.38 -13.94 -11.07
C GLN A 278 -22.00 -14.32 -11.63
N GLN A 279 -20.94 -14.19 -10.83
CA GLN A 279 -19.59 -14.52 -11.27
C GLN A 279 -19.44 -16.02 -11.55
N ASP A 280 -18.87 -16.35 -12.70
CA ASP A 280 -18.49 -17.72 -13.06
C ASP A 280 -17.32 -18.21 -12.18
N PRO A 281 -17.54 -19.22 -11.31
CA PRO A 281 -16.49 -19.78 -10.44
C PRO A 281 -15.35 -20.46 -11.19
N GLU A 282 -15.55 -20.88 -12.45
CA GLU A 282 -14.47 -21.49 -13.25
C GLU A 282 -13.40 -20.48 -13.65
N ARG A 283 -13.71 -19.18 -13.61
CA ARG A 283 -12.77 -18.09 -13.87
C ARG A 283 -12.01 -17.65 -12.62
N TRP A 284 -12.23 -18.28 -11.46
CA TRP A 284 -11.50 -17.96 -10.24
C TRP A 284 -10.10 -18.60 -10.24
N ASP A 285 -9.14 -17.88 -9.67
CA ASP A 285 -7.77 -18.34 -9.53
C ASP A 285 -7.66 -19.42 -8.44
N THR A 286 -7.49 -20.67 -8.88
CA THR A 286 -7.40 -21.82 -7.98
C THR A 286 -6.10 -21.88 -7.17
N ALA A 287 -5.03 -21.20 -7.60
CA ALA A 287 -3.80 -21.12 -6.83
C ALA A 287 -4.01 -20.18 -5.64
N LEU A 288 -4.55 -18.98 -5.89
CA LEU A 288 -4.87 -18.01 -4.82
C LEU A 288 -5.91 -18.54 -3.84
N ILE A 289 -6.91 -19.31 -4.29
CA ILE A 289 -7.84 -20.00 -3.38
C ILE A 289 -7.08 -20.95 -2.45
N ARG A 290 -6.24 -21.83 -3.01
CA ARG A 290 -5.48 -22.82 -2.23
C ARG A 290 -4.52 -22.16 -1.23
N GLU A 291 -3.83 -21.10 -1.64
CA GLU A 291 -2.95 -20.33 -0.77
C GLU A 291 -3.73 -19.62 0.35
N GLY A 292 -4.81 -18.92 -0.01
CA GLY A 292 -5.65 -18.22 0.95
C GLY A 292 -6.25 -19.15 2.00
N GLU A 293 -6.72 -20.33 1.60
CA GLU A 293 -7.20 -21.36 2.53
C GLU A 293 -6.07 -21.93 3.40
N ALA A 294 -4.84 -22.05 2.87
CA ALA A 294 -3.69 -22.48 3.66
C ALA A 294 -3.32 -21.45 4.73
N TYR A 295 -3.32 -20.16 4.38
CA TYR A 295 -3.14 -19.05 5.34
C TYR A 295 -4.26 -19.03 6.40
N LEU A 296 -5.51 -19.25 6.00
CA LEU A 296 -6.64 -19.31 6.94
C LEU A 296 -6.51 -20.49 7.91
N ARG A 297 -6.15 -21.69 7.42
CA ARG A 297 -5.86 -22.85 8.28
C ARG A 297 -4.71 -22.58 9.25
N ARG A 298 -3.66 -21.89 8.77
CA ARG A 298 -2.53 -21.47 9.60
C ARG A 298 -2.98 -20.51 10.72
N ALA A 299 -3.77 -19.49 10.38
CA ALA A 299 -4.33 -18.55 11.35
C ALA A 299 -5.17 -19.29 12.42
N HIS A 300 -6.09 -20.14 11.97
CA HIS A 300 -6.96 -20.92 12.85
C HIS A 300 -6.18 -21.84 13.80
N ALA A 301 -5.11 -22.48 13.33
CA ALA A 301 -4.26 -23.36 14.14
C ALA A 301 -3.48 -22.63 15.25
N LEU A 302 -3.29 -21.31 15.13
CA LEU A 302 -2.64 -20.49 16.17
C LEU A 302 -3.59 -20.18 17.35
N GLY A 303 -4.88 -20.49 17.21
CA GLY A 303 -5.84 -20.49 18.32
C GLY A 303 -6.73 -19.25 18.41
N SER A 304 -7.41 -19.15 19.55
CA SER A 304 -8.44 -18.14 19.85
C SER A 304 -7.88 -16.98 20.69
N PRO A 305 -8.55 -15.81 20.70
CA PRO A 305 -9.79 -15.48 19.98
C PRO A 305 -9.58 -15.24 18.47
N LEU A 306 -10.61 -15.54 17.68
CA LEU A 306 -10.65 -15.15 16.27
C LEU A 306 -10.76 -13.63 16.17
N GLY A 307 -9.92 -13.01 15.35
CA GLY A 307 -10.02 -11.59 15.06
C GLY A 307 -10.76 -11.31 13.75
N ARG A 308 -10.85 -10.02 13.43
CA ARG A 308 -11.65 -9.51 12.31
C ARG A 308 -11.21 -10.12 10.98
N PHE A 309 -9.92 -10.08 10.67
CA PHE A 309 -9.44 -10.51 9.35
C PHE A 309 -9.57 -12.01 9.13
N GLN A 310 -9.46 -12.81 10.20
CA GLN A 310 -9.75 -14.25 10.14
C GLN A 310 -11.21 -14.53 9.79
N ILE A 311 -12.14 -13.80 10.37
CA ILE A 311 -13.58 -13.97 10.10
C ILE A 311 -13.92 -13.51 8.69
N GLU A 312 -13.42 -12.35 8.27
CA GLU A 312 -13.60 -11.86 6.90
C GLU A 312 -13.00 -12.85 5.88
N ALA A 313 -11.82 -13.41 6.14
CA ALA A 313 -11.22 -14.45 5.30
C ALA A 313 -12.07 -15.72 5.25
N ALA A 314 -12.62 -16.16 6.39
CA ALA A 314 -13.53 -17.31 6.44
C ALA A 314 -14.79 -17.07 5.60
N ILE A 315 -15.36 -15.86 5.63
CA ILE A 315 -16.48 -15.48 4.76
C ILE A 315 -16.09 -15.61 3.28
N GLN A 316 -14.91 -15.12 2.89
CA GLN A 316 -14.43 -15.29 1.52
C GLN A 316 -14.18 -16.76 1.16
N SER A 317 -13.75 -17.59 2.11
CA SER A 317 -13.54 -19.03 1.89
C SER A 317 -14.85 -19.78 1.66
N VAL A 318 -15.91 -19.49 2.44
CA VAL A 318 -17.26 -20.06 2.21
C VAL A 318 -17.78 -19.70 0.82
N HIS A 319 -17.51 -18.48 0.39
CA HIS A 319 -17.83 -18.02 -0.96
C HIS A 319 -17.01 -18.73 -2.05
N ALA A 320 -15.71 -18.91 -1.83
CA ALA A 320 -14.80 -19.60 -2.76
C ALA A 320 -15.16 -21.10 -2.91
N ASP A 321 -15.74 -21.71 -1.88
CA ASP A 321 -16.17 -23.12 -1.88
C ASP A 321 -17.24 -23.42 -2.94
N ARG A 322 -18.00 -22.40 -3.37
CA ARG A 322 -18.98 -22.51 -4.47
C ARG A 322 -18.37 -23.09 -5.74
N ARG A 323 -17.07 -22.88 -5.99
CA ARG A 323 -16.38 -23.49 -7.13
C ARG A 323 -16.38 -25.02 -7.05
N ARG A 324 -16.30 -25.59 -5.84
CA ARG A 324 -16.24 -27.04 -5.59
C ARG A 324 -17.64 -27.64 -5.43
N THR A 325 -18.55 -26.93 -4.76
CA THR A 325 -19.86 -27.46 -4.36
C THR A 325 -21.01 -27.02 -5.27
N GLY A 326 -20.82 -25.97 -6.07
CA GLY A 326 -21.88 -25.33 -6.85
C GLY A 326 -22.81 -24.43 -6.04
N THR A 327 -22.73 -24.45 -4.70
CA THR A 327 -23.61 -23.71 -3.78
C THR A 327 -22.81 -22.97 -2.72
N THR A 328 -23.44 -22.06 -1.99
CA THR A 328 -22.81 -21.34 -0.88
C THR A 328 -23.49 -21.74 0.42
N ASP A 329 -22.71 -22.15 1.42
CA ASP A 329 -23.22 -22.51 2.75
C ASP A 329 -23.73 -21.26 3.49
N GLN A 330 -25.04 -21.03 3.41
CA GLN A 330 -25.71 -19.87 4.00
C GLN A 330 -25.66 -19.89 5.53
N ASP A 331 -25.73 -21.06 6.14
CA ASP A 331 -25.68 -21.20 7.59
C ASP A 331 -24.30 -20.82 8.13
N ALA A 332 -23.23 -21.22 7.42
CA ALA A 332 -21.87 -20.79 7.73
C ALA A 332 -21.71 -19.28 7.58
N LEU A 333 -22.19 -18.68 6.48
CA LEU A 333 -22.14 -17.23 6.29
C LEU A 333 -22.86 -16.48 7.40
N LEU A 334 -24.06 -16.91 7.77
CA LEU A 334 -24.85 -16.27 8.81
C LEU A 334 -24.12 -16.29 10.16
N ARG A 335 -23.52 -17.43 10.54
CA ARG A 335 -22.70 -17.54 11.75
C ARG A 335 -21.49 -16.60 11.71
N LEU A 336 -20.79 -16.54 10.58
CA LEU A 336 -19.60 -15.71 10.41
C LEU A 336 -19.92 -14.21 10.42
N TYR A 337 -20.98 -13.77 9.74
CA TYR A 337 -21.38 -12.36 9.76
C TYR A 337 -21.87 -11.91 11.13
N ARG A 338 -22.58 -12.77 11.88
CA ARG A 338 -22.93 -12.49 13.29
C ARG A 338 -21.67 -12.33 14.15
N ALA A 339 -20.69 -13.22 13.99
CA ALA A 339 -19.40 -13.10 14.68
C ALA A 339 -18.65 -11.81 14.29
N LEU A 340 -18.65 -11.45 12.99
CA LEU A 340 -18.02 -10.23 12.48
C LEU A 340 -18.66 -8.99 13.09
N VAL A 341 -19.99 -8.90 13.12
CA VAL A 341 -20.70 -7.77 13.73
C VAL A 341 -20.40 -7.65 15.22
N ASN A 342 -20.20 -8.77 15.93
CA ASN A 342 -19.82 -8.73 17.34
C ASN A 342 -18.40 -8.17 17.59
N ILE A 343 -17.44 -8.47 16.72
CA ILE A 343 -16.03 -8.08 16.89
C ILE A 343 -15.71 -6.73 16.23
N ALA A 344 -16.34 -6.46 15.08
CA ALA A 344 -16.13 -5.27 14.26
C ALA A 344 -17.48 -4.75 13.73
N PRO A 345 -18.26 -4.02 14.55
CA PRO A 345 -19.65 -3.61 14.26
C PRO A 345 -19.74 -2.45 13.25
N THR A 346 -19.07 -2.58 12.11
CA THR A 346 -19.10 -1.59 11.02
C THR A 346 -20.47 -1.59 10.33
N GLN A 347 -20.83 -0.48 9.69
CA GLN A 347 -22.08 -0.41 8.91
C GLN A 347 -22.08 -1.45 7.79
N GLY A 348 -20.95 -1.64 7.09
CA GLY A 348 -20.82 -2.64 6.03
C GLY A 348 -21.05 -4.07 6.52
N ALA A 349 -20.52 -4.43 7.70
CA ALA A 349 -20.75 -5.76 8.28
C ALA A 349 -22.24 -5.99 8.63
N ARG A 350 -22.93 -4.96 9.14
CA ARG A 350 -24.37 -5.03 9.44
C ARG A 350 -25.23 -5.14 8.18
N ASP A 351 -24.89 -4.37 7.15
CA ASP A 351 -25.60 -4.41 5.87
C ASP A 351 -25.44 -5.77 5.19
N ALA A 352 -24.23 -6.34 5.24
CA ALA A 352 -23.96 -7.69 4.72
C ALA A 352 -24.70 -8.77 5.51
N LEU A 353 -24.73 -8.69 6.85
CA LEU A 353 -25.54 -9.60 7.68
C LEU A 353 -27.03 -9.53 7.30
N ALA A 354 -27.59 -8.32 7.17
CA ALA A 354 -28.98 -8.12 6.78
C ALA A 354 -29.28 -8.61 5.35
N ALA A 355 -28.29 -8.61 4.45
CA ALA A 355 -28.43 -9.19 3.11
C ALA A 355 -28.52 -10.72 3.17
N VAL A 356 -27.67 -11.38 3.97
CA VAL A 356 -27.71 -12.84 4.16
C VAL A 356 -29.01 -13.27 4.85
N GLU A 357 -29.48 -12.55 5.86
CA GLU A 357 -30.75 -12.86 6.55
C GLU A 357 -31.99 -12.73 5.64
N ARG A 358 -31.93 -11.87 4.62
CA ARG A 358 -33.01 -11.70 3.64
C ARG A 358 -33.02 -12.75 2.52
N ASN A 359 -31.92 -13.48 2.33
CA ASN A 359 -31.82 -14.53 1.29
C ASN A 359 -31.27 -15.85 1.86
N PRO A 360 -32.04 -16.52 2.74
CA PRO A 360 -31.58 -17.74 3.41
C PRO A 360 -31.39 -18.93 2.45
N SER A 361 -32.02 -18.93 1.28
CA SER A 361 -31.84 -19.97 0.25
C SER A 361 -30.60 -19.75 -0.62
N GLY A 362 -29.98 -18.56 -0.57
CA GLY A 362 -28.84 -18.21 -1.43
C GLY A 362 -29.19 -18.13 -2.91
N GLU A 363 -30.48 -18.16 -3.27
CA GLU A 363 -30.93 -18.12 -4.66
C GLU A 363 -30.68 -16.73 -5.24
N ILE A 364 -30.12 -16.69 -6.45
CA ILE A 364 -29.94 -15.45 -7.18
C ILE A 364 -31.33 -15.02 -7.64
N SER A 365 -31.96 -14.13 -6.89
CA SER A 365 -33.22 -13.53 -7.33
C SER A 365 -32.94 -12.80 -8.64
N PRO A 366 -33.62 -13.14 -9.75
CA PRO A 366 -33.42 -12.45 -11.02
C PRO A 366 -34.12 -11.10 -10.94
N THR A 367 -33.51 -10.11 -10.29
CA THR A 367 -34.09 -8.76 -10.23
C THR A 367 -33.70 -7.96 -11.45
N ARG A 368 -34.65 -7.97 -12.41
CA ARG A 368 -35.16 -6.83 -13.20
C ARG A 368 -34.12 -5.87 -13.76
N GLY A 369 -33.76 -6.10 -15.02
CA GLY A 369 -33.48 -5.00 -15.92
C GLY A 369 -34.75 -4.17 -16.10
N SER A 370 -34.69 -2.88 -15.75
CA SER A 370 -35.56 -1.81 -16.22
C SER A 370 -34.82 -0.51 -16.07
#